data_AF-A0A3B0ZQP5-F1
#
_entry.id   AF-A0A3B0ZQP5-F1
#
_cell.length_a   1.000
_cell.length_b   1.000
_cell.length_c   1.000
_cell.angle_alpha   90.00
_cell.angle_beta   90.00
_cell.angle_gamma   90.00
#
_symmetry.space_group_name_H-M   'P 1'
#
loop_
_entity.id
_entity.type
_entity.pdbx_description
1 polymer ?
#
loop_
_entity_poly.entity_id
_entity_poly.type
_entity_poly.pdbx_seq_one_letter_code
_entity_poly.pdbx_strand_id
1 'polypeptide(L)'
;MIRQGMGAIAVLMLAACSHVHTVSSTSAPTGNSESCDEVMEFYSVVSRLSAEAEKELLQTLRTSSAQGGNSCDQLRLAILLGKPGTNFRDNVAAGMLLKDFLENSPLTDAASQSLAHLLIDIAAAEEQQQVDLHRLKKAISQEQAISQVLARKLKRQHTATKALQSQMDQLKSIERDINEKEQSAATSTPDKGTDESDQNTPD
;
A
#
# COMPACT_ATOMS: atom_id res chain seq x y z
N MET A 1 24.05 -8.57 25.87
CA MET A 1 23.53 -7.58 26.84
C MET A 1 24.33 -6.29 26.72
N ILE A 2 23.92 -5.33 25.89
CA ILE A 2 24.48 -3.97 25.89
C ILE A 2 23.36 -2.96 25.60
N ARG A 3 23.03 -2.22 26.66
CA ARG A 3 22.57 -0.83 26.81
C ARG A 3 21.57 -0.22 25.81
N GLN A 4 20.40 0.06 26.39
CA GLN A 4 19.48 1.14 26.08
C GLN A 4 20.20 2.49 25.92
N GLY A 5 19.80 3.24 24.90
CA GLY A 5 20.03 4.67 24.78
C GLY A 5 18.69 5.37 24.61
N MET A 6 18.15 5.90 25.72
CA MET A 6 17.07 6.88 25.73
C MET A 6 17.51 8.12 24.93
N GLY A 7 16.74 8.46 23.90
CA GLY A 7 16.85 9.73 23.18
C GLY A 7 15.47 10.38 23.12
N ALA A 8 15.05 11.01 24.23
CA ALA A 8 13.91 11.90 24.29
C ALA A 8 14.41 13.31 23.96
N ILE A 9 14.05 13.88 22.80
CA ILE A 9 14.27 15.32 22.55
C ILE A 9 13.07 15.91 21.79
N ALA A 10 12.38 16.78 22.54
CA ALA A 10 11.73 18.03 22.17
C ALA A 10 10.65 18.04 21.07
N VAL A 11 9.41 18.05 21.56
CA VAL A 11 8.26 18.72 20.95
C VAL A 11 8.59 20.21 20.79
N LEU A 12 8.78 20.67 19.55
CA LEU A 12 8.85 22.09 19.21
C LEU A 12 7.46 22.57 18.78
N MET A 13 6.82 23.30 19.69
CA MET A 13 5.63 24.11 19.47
C MET A 13 5.93 25.20 18.44
N LEU A 14 5.31 25.12 17.27
CA LEU A 14 5.20 26.23 16.33
C LEU A 14 3.75 26.75 16.36
N ALA A 15 3.50 27.62 17.33
CA ALA A 15 2.35 28.50 17.36
C ALA A 15 2.87 29.94 17.23
N ALA A 16 2.71 30.54 16.04
CA ALA A 16 2.82 31.98 15.84
C ALA A 16 2.08 32.41 14.55
N CYS A 17 0.93 33.03 14.77
CA CYS A 17 0.35 34.19 14.07
C CYS A 17 0.52 34.38 12.55
N SER A 18 -0.62 34.44 11.85
CA SER A 18 -0.86 35.54 10.90
C SER A 18 -2.31 36.02 10.98
N HIS A 19 -2.45 37.24 11.49
CA HIS A 19 -3.64 38.08 11.48
C HIS A 19 -4.11 38.38 10.05
N VAL A 20 -5.42 38.18 9.84
CA VAL A 20 -6.39 39.06 9.17
C VAL A 20 -5.90 39.94 8.00
N HIS A 21 -6.47 39.67 6.83
CA HIS A 21 -7.05 40.71 5.98
C HIS A 21 -8.45 40.24 5.54
N THR A 22 -9.47 40.71 6.25
CA THR A 22 -10.86 40.62 5.79
C THR A 22 -11.05 41.72 4.76
N VAL A 23 -11.00 41.35 3.48
CA VAL A 23 -11.34 42.27 2.40
C VAL A 23 -12.86 42.27 2.29
N SER A 24 -13.50 43.30 2.86
CA SER A 24 -14.90 43.59 2.55
C SER A 24 -14.98 44.21 1.16
N SER A 25 -15.04 43.36 0.14
CA SER A 25 -15.46 43.77 -1.20
C SER A 25 -16.99 43.77 -1.24
N THR A 26 -17.60 44.82 -0.71
CA THR A 26 -19.01 45.13 -1.00
C THR A 26 -19.06 45.92 -2.30
N SER A 27 -18.93 45.23 -3.43
CA SER A 27 -19.31 45.78 -4.73
C SER A 27 -20.81 45.58 -4.92
N ALA A 28 -21.53 46.69 -5.11
CA ALA A 28 -22.94 46.66 -5.48
C ALA A 28 -23.13 45.92 -6.82
N PRO A 29 -24.12 45.02 -6.94
CA PRO A 29 -24.36 44.29 -8.17
C PRO A 29 -25.06 45.22 -9.16
N THR A 30 -24.29 45.75 -10.11
CA THR A 30 -24.84 46.46 -11.27
C THR A 30 -24.41 45.70 -12.51
N GLY A 31 -25.31 44.89 -13.05
CA GLY A 31 -25.16 44.27 -14.37
C GLY A 31 -25.21 42.74 -14.35
N ASN A 32 -26.27 42.19 -14.94
CA ASN A 32 -26.60 40.77 -15.09
C ASN A 32 -25.63 40.00 -16.01
N SER A 33 -24.34 40.00 -15.68
CA SER A 33 -23.42 38.99 -16.20
C SER A 33 -23.28 37.95 -15.09
N GLU A 34 -24.01 36.85 -15.21
CA GLU A 34 -23.72 35.65 -14.44
C GLU A 34 -22.31 35.22 -14.88
N SER A 35 -21.28 35.66 -14.17
CA SER A 35 -19.90 35.26 -14.40
C SER A 35 -19.45 34.54 -13.14
N CYS A 36 -18.82 33.37 -13.30
CA CYS A 36 -18.34 32.59 -12.17
C CYS A 36 -16.91 32.97 -11.77
N ASP A 37 -16.50 34.23 -11.96
CA ASP A 37 -15.14 34.73 -11.67
C ASP A 37 -14.70 34.44 -10.22
N GLU A 38 -15.65 34.39 -9.29
CA GLU A 38 -15.41 34.09 -7.88
C GLU A 38 -15.11 32.60 -7.59
N VAL A 39 -15.18 31.70 -8.58
CA VAL A 39 -14.99 30.26 -8.36
C VAL A 39 -13.56 29.92 -7.91
N MET A 40 -12.57 30.64 -8.44
CA MET A 40 -11.17 30.45 -8.02
C MET A 40 -10.94 30.94 -6.60
N GLU A 41 -11.56 32.05 -6.21
CA GLU A 41 -11.53 32.54 -4.83
C GLU A 41 -12.25 31.56 -3.90
N PHE A 42 -13.42 31.04 -4.31
CA PHE A 42 -14.17 30.02 -3.59
C PHE A 42 -13.31 28.79 -3.29
N TYR A 43 -12.56 28.27 -4.27
CA TYR A 43 -11.66 27.14 -4.04
C TYR A 43 -10.62 27.44 -2.94
N SER A 44 -10.05 28.64 -2.96
CA SER A 44 -9.06 29.06 -1.97
C SER A 44 -9.66 29.15 -0.56
N VAL A 45 -10.90 29.61 -0.42
CA VAL A 45 -11.62 29.67 0.86
C VAL A 45 -11.92 28.27 1.36
N VAL A 46 -12.50 27.42 0.50
CA VAL A 46 -12.86 26.04 0.83
C VAL A 46 -11.64 25.24 1.26
N SER A 47 -10.48 25.45 0.64
CA SER A 47 -9.25 24.75 1.02
C SER A 47 -8.78 24.99 2.46
N ARG A 48 -9.29 26.05 3.11
CA ARG A 48 -8.95 26.46 4.48
C ARG A 48 -10.05 26.20 5.50
N LEU A 49 -11.22 25.73 5.05
CA LEU A 49 -12.35 25.46 5.93
C LEU A 49 -12.08 24.23 6.81
N SER A 50 -12.71 24.20 7.98
CA SER A 50 -12.78 22.98 8.79
C SER A 50 -13.75 21.98 8.15
N ALA A 51 -13.60 20.70 8.49
CA ALA A 51 -14.45 19.64 7.96
C ALA A 51 -15.95 19.87 8.26
N GLU A 52 -16.27 20.48 9.42
CA GLU A 52 -17.63 20.85 9.79
C GLU A 52 -18.18 21.95 8.90
N ALA A 53 -17.41 23.01 8.66
CA ALA A 53 -17.81 24.13 7.80
C ALA A 53 -17.94 23.68 6.34
N GLU A 54 -17.05 22.81 5.85
CA GLU A 54 -17.18 22.19 4.53
C GLU A 54 -18.48 21.40 4.38
N LYS A 55 -18.89 20.66 5.42
CA LYS A 55 -20.12 19.87 5.40
C LYS A 55 -21.37 20.76 5.39
N GLU A 56 -21.37 21.85 6.15
CA GLU A 56 -22.45 22.84 6.14
C GLU A 56 -22.57 23.49 4.76
N LEU A 57 -21.44 23.95 4.20
CA LEU A 57 -21.39 24.52 2.85
C LEU A 57 -21.89 23.53 1.79
N LEU A 58 -21.51 22.25 1.89
CA LEU A 58 -22.00 21.20 1.02
C LEU A 58 -23.51 21.04 1.07
N GLN A 59 -24.11 21.10 2.27
CA GLN A 59 -25.56 21.02 2.42
C GLN A 59 -26.24 22.23 1.79
N THR A 60 -25.72 23.44 2.04
CA THR A 60 -26.24 24.68 1.45
C THR A 60 -26.21 24.64 -0.08
N LEU A 61 -25.09 24.23 -0.68
CA LEU A 61 -24.95 24.12 -2.13
C LEU A 61 -25.86 23.04 -2.74
N ARG A 62 -26.04 21.90 -2.05
CA ARG A 62 -26.98 20.86 -2.49
C ARG A 62 -28.43 21.34 -2.47
N THR A 63 -28.83 22.05 -1.41
CA THR A 63 -30.18 22.62 -1.32
C THR A 63 -30.40 23.70 -2.37
N SER A 64 -29.42 24.59 -2.59
CA SER A 64 -29.46 25.59 -3.67
C SER A 64 -29.63 24.91 -5.03
N SER A 65 -28.77 23.94 -5.36
CA SER A 65 -28.84 23.21 -6.63
C SER A 65 -30.18 22.48 -6.83
N ALA A 66 -30.72 21.84 -5.79
CA ALA A 66 -32.01 21.16 -5.86
C ALA A 66 -33.21 22.10 -6.10
N GLN A 67 -33.07 23.39 -5.77
CA GLN A 67 -34.11 24.41 -5.94
C GLN A 67 -34.00 25.15 -7.29
N GLY A 68 -33.17 24.65 -8.22
CA GLY A 68 -32.89 25.35 -9.47
C GLY A 68 -31.87 26.48 -9.28
N GLY A 69 -30.89 26.26 -8.39
CA GLY A 69 -29.80 27.19 -8.13
C GLY A 69 -29.01 27.56 -9.39
N ASN A 70 -28.23 28.64 -9.29
CA ASN A 70 -27.47 29.16 -10.43
C ASN A 70 -26.37 28.16 -10.89
N SER A 71 -25.93 28.28 -12.15
CA SER A 71 -24.89 27.40 -12.69
C SER A 71 -23.55 27.52 -11.95
N CYS A 72 -23.24 28.67 -11.33
CA CYS A 72 -22.01 28.83 -10.55
C CYS A 72 -22.02 27.99 -9.25
N ASP A 73 -23.18 27.83 -8.60
CA ASP A 73 -23.34 27.00 -7.41
C ASP A 73 -23.19 25.52 -7.76
N GLN A 74 -23.62 25.11 -8.95
CA GLN A 74 -23.37 23.77 -9.47
C GLN A 74 -21.88 23.50 -9.68
N LEU A 75 -21.15 24.47 -10.26
CA LEU A 75 -19.70 24.37 -10.42
C LEU A 75 -18.97 24.35 -9.07
N ARG A 76 -19.37 25.21 -8.13
CA ARG A 76 -18.85 25.22 -6.74
C ARG A 76 -19.10 23.90 -6.02
N LEU A 77 -20.30 23.34 -6.18
CA LEU A 77 -20.67 22.04 -5.63
C LEU A 77 -19.80 20.92 -6.22
N ALA A 78 -19.60 20.92 -7.53
CA ALA A 78 -18.75 19.94 -8.19
C ALA A 78 -17.29 20.01 -7.69
N ILE A 79 -16.75 21.22 -7.54
CA ILE A 79 -15.40 21.43 -6.97
C ILE A 79 -15.31 20.89 -5.54
N LEU A 80 -16.33 21.16 -4.71
CA LEU A 80 -16.36 20.68 -3.33
C LEU A 80 -16.43 19.14 -3.26
N LEU A 81 -17.23 18.51 -4.13
CA LEU A 81 -17.34 17.06 -4.25
C LEU A 81 -16.08 16.40 -4.82
N GLY A 82 -15.36 17.08 -5.71
CA GLY A 82 -14.09 16.60 -6.27
C GLY A 82 -12.88 16.81 -5.36
N LYS A 83 -13.04 17.52 -4.24
CA LYS A 83 -11.92 17.89 -3.35
C LYS A 83 -11.26 16.64 -2.73
N PRO A 84 -9.93 16.49 -2.85
CA PRO A 84 -9.22 15.38 -2.24
C PRO A 84 -9.20 15.48 -0.70
N GLY A 85 -9.16 14.33 -0.04
CA GLY A 85 -9.02 14.23 1.42
C GLY A 85 -10.30 14.51 2.22
N THR A 86 -11.45 14.68 1.58
CA THR A 86 -12.74 14.85 2.26
C THR A 86 -13.51 13.52 2.33
N ASN A 87 -14.32 13.35 3.38
CA ASN A 87 -15.15 12.14 3.57
C ASN A 87 -16.39 12.09 2.68
N PHE A 88 -16.74 13.21 2.07
CA PHE A 88 -17.89 13.36 1.16
C PHE A 88 -17.46 13.45 -0.30
N ARG A 89 -16.19 13.14 -0.59
CA ARG A 89 -15.67 13.14 -1.95
C ARG A 89 -16.44 12.17 -2.82
N ASP A 90 -16.90 12.65 -3.96
CA ASP A 90 -17.62 11.87 -4.96
C ASP A 90 -17.27 12.41 -6.35
N ASN A 91 -16.21 11.87 -6.94
CA ASN A 91 -15.73 12.28 -8.25
C ASN A 91 -16.75 11.98 -9.36
N VAL A 92 -17.60 10.95 -9.18
CA VAL A 92 -18.62 10.58 -10.16
C VAL A 92 -19.74 11.62 -10.15
N ALA A 93 -20.25 11.97 -8.97
CA ALA A 93 -21.24 13.04 -8.82
C ALA A 93 -20.69 14.40 -9.27
N ALA A 94 -19.45 14.74 -8.91
CA ALA A 94 -18.78 15.94 -9.39
C ALA A 94 -18.70 15.96 -10.93
N GLY A 95 -18.27 14.87 -11.55
CA GLY A 95 -18.18 14.75 -13.01
C GLY A 95 -19.54 14.87 -13.70
N MET A 96 -20.61 14.31 -13.13
CA MET A 96 -21.97 14.49 -13.65
C MET A 96 -22.43 15.94 -13.58
N LEU A 97 -22.18 16.63 -12.46
CA LEU A 97 -22.53 18.04 -12.31
C LEU A 97 -21.75 18.94 -13.27
N LEU A 98 -20.48 18.63 -13.54
CA LEU A 98 -19.65 19.38 -14.50
C LEU A 98 -20.12 19.16 -15.95
N LYS A 99 -20.53 17.94 -16.30
CA LYS A 99 -21.11 17.66 -17.62
C LYS A 99 -22.44 18.38 -17.81
N ASP A 100 -23.31 18.31 -16.80
CA ASP A 100 -24.60 19.02 -16.81
C ASP A 100 -24.40 20.54 -16.89
N PHE A 101 -23.40 21.08 -16.17
CA PHE A 101 -22.99 22.47 -16.29
C PHE A 101 -22.56 22.82 -17.72
N LEU A 102 -21.75 22.00 -18.38
CA LEU A 102 -21.31 22.27 -19.76
C LEU A 102 -22.44 22.15 -20.80
N GLU A 103 -23.42 21.29 -20.56
CA GLU A 103 -24.53 21.04 -21.50
C GLU A 103 -25.68 22.03 -21.33
N ASN A 104 -26.02 22.38 -20.09
CA ASN A 104 -27.26 23.10 -19.76
C ASN A 104 -27.03 24.52 -19.24
N SER A 105 -25.78 24.94 -18.98
CA SER A 105 -25.54 26.28 -18.48
C SER A 105 -25.71 27.35 -19.56
N PRO A 106 -26.47 28.44 -19.28
CA PRO A 106 -26.54 29.60 -20.17
C PRO A 106 -25.25 30.44 -20.16
N LEU A 107 -24.26 30.07 -19.34
CA LEU A 107 -23.00 30.79 -19.20
C LEU A 107 -22.16 30.68 -20.47
N THR A 108 -21.87 31.83 -21.07
CA THR A 108 -20.97 31.97 -22.23
C THR A 108 -19.52 32.25 -21.83
N ASP A 109 -19.22 32.25 -20.53
CA ASP A 109 -17.86 32.49 -20.04
C ASP A 109 -16.94 31.31 -20.39
N ALA A 110 -16.02 31.56 -21.32
CA ALA A 110 -15.04 30.58 -21.78
C ALA A 110 -14.09 30.12 -20.66
N ALA A 111 -13.81 30.96 -19.66
CA ALA A 111 -12.94 30.59 -18.56
C ALA A 111 -13.58 29.51 -17.67
N SER A 112 -14.84 29.70 -17.30
CA SER A 112 -15.62 28.73 -16.53
C SER A 112 -15.81 27.39 -17.26
N GLN A 113 -16.08 27.42 -18.57
CA GLN A 113 -16.16 26.21 -19.38
C GLN A 113 -14.81 25.48 -19.47
N SER A 114 -13.72 26.21 -19.69
CA SER A 114 -12.37 25.63 -19.73
C SER A 114 -11.98 25.01 -18.39
N LEU A 115 -12.32 25.66 -17.28
CA LEU A 115 -12.12 25.11 -15.93
C LEU A 115 -12.93 23.83 -15.73
N ALA A 116 -14.20 23.81 -16.14
CA ALA A 116 -15.04 22.61 -16.01
C ALA A 116 -14.48 21.43 -16.82
N HIS A 117 -14.02 21.65 -18.05
CA HIS A 117 -13.33 20.63 -18.84
C HIS A 117 -12.07 20.10 -18.13
N LEU A 118 -11.22 21.00 -17.62
CA LEU A 118 -10.02 20.61 -16.88
C LEU A 118 -10.36 19.77 -15.64
N LEU A 119 -11.41 20.14 -14.90
CA LEU A 119 -11.86 19.39 -13.72
C LEU A 119 -12.39 18.00 -14.07
N ILE A 120 -13.08 17.86 -15.21
CA ILE A 120 -13.52 16.54 -15.72
C ILE A 120 -12.32 15.66 -16.04
N ASP A 121 -11.33 16.20 -16.76
CA ASP A 121 -10.12 15.45 -17.14
C ASP A 121 -9.32 15.01 -15.91
N ILE A 122 -9.18 15.89 -14.91
CA ILE A 122 -8.54 15.58 -13.63
C ILE A 122 -9.32 14.47 -12.91
N ALA A 123 -10.64 14.59 -12.80
CA ALA A 123 -11.47 13.58 -12.12
C ALA A 123 -11.37 12.20 -12.79
N ALA A 124 -11.36 12.16 -14.13
CA ALA A 124 -11.19 10.93 -14.91
C ALA A 124 -9.79 10.32 -14.73
N ALA A 125 -8.74 11.15 -14.74
CA ALA A 125 -7.37 10.70 -14.51
C ALA A 125 -7.19 10.11 -13.10
N GLU A 126 -7.80 10.73 -12.08
CA GLU A 126 -7.77 10.23 -10.71
C GLU A 126 -8.53 8.90 -10.55
N GLU A 127 -9.69 8.76 -11.20
CA GLU A 127 -10.45 7.50 -11.21
C GLU A 127 -9.61 6.37 -11.82
N GLN A 128 -9.01 6.63 -12.99
CA GLN A 128 -8.13 5.68 -13.65
C GLN A 128 -6.94 5.30 -12.75
N GLN A 129 -6.31 6.30 -12.10
CA GLN A 129 -5.22 6.06 -11.16
C GLN A 129 -5.65 5.18 -9.98
N GLN A 130 -6.87 5.35 -9.45
CA GLN A 130 -7.39 4.50 -8.37
C GLN A 130 -7.58 3.05 -8.83
N VAL A 131 -8.11 2.85 -10.04
CA VAL A 131 -8.25 1.52 -10.64
C VAL A 131 -6.88 0.84 -10.79
N ASP A 132 -5.89 1.58 -11.28
CA ASP A 132 -4.53 1.07 -11.45
C ASP A 132 -3.85 0.75 -10.11
N LEU A 133 -4.02 1.59 -9.10
CA LEU A 133 -3.52 1.32 -7.74
C LEU A 133 -4.16 0.06 -7.15
N HIS A 134 -5.47 -0.12 -7.33
CA HIS A 134 -6.16 -1.32 -6.87
C HIS A 134 -5.65 -2.57 -7.58
N ARG A 135 -5.47 -2.49 -8.91
CA ARG A 135 -4.89 -3.56 -9.73
C ARG A 135 -3.48 -3.92 -9.27
N LEU A 136 -2.63 -2.92 -9.04
CA LEU A 136 -1.26 -3.11 -8.59
C LEU A 136 -1.21 -3.76 -7.21
N LYS A 137 -2.03 -3.29 -6.27
CA LYS A 137 -2.14 -3.89 -4.93
C LYS A 137 -2.53 -5.36 -4.99
N LYS A 138 -3.48 -5.71 -5.86
CA LYS A 138 -3.87 -7.11 -6.10
C LYS A 138 -2.70 -7.93 -6.66
N ALA A 139 -1.99 -7.41 -7.66
CA ALA A 139 -0.84 -8.09 -8.24
C ALA A 139 0.26 -8.34 -7.21
N ILE A 140 0.59 -7.35 -6.38
CA ILE A 140 1.57 -7.48 -5.29
C ILE A 140 1.15 -8.58 -4.31
N SER A 141 -0.14 -8.62 -3.92
CA SER A 141 -0.63 -9.64 -2.99
C SER A 141 -0.54 -11.07 -3.55
N GLN A 142 -0.77 -11.22 -4.86
CA GLN A 142 -0.65 -12.49 -5.55
C GLN A 142 0.81 -12.95 -5.64
N GLU A 143 1.71 -12.04 -6.00
CA GLU A 143 3.14 -12.32 -6.09
C GLU A 143 3.72 -12.72 -4.72
N GLN A 144 3.30 -12.04 -3.64
CA GLN A 144 3.67 -12.40 -2.27
C GLN A 144 3.18 -13.80 -1.91
N ALA A 145 1.96 -14.18 -2.28
CA ALA A 145 1.43 -15.52 -2.03
C ALA A 145 2.24 -16.60 -2.77
N ILE A 146 2.57 -16.36 -4.05
CA ILE A 146 3.40 -17.26 -4.87
C ILE A 146 4.80 -17.41 -4.25
N SER A 147 5.42 -16.28 -3.88
CA SER A 147 6.74 -16.27 -3.24
C SER A 147 6.75 -17.08 -1.93
N GLN A 148 5.71 -16.95 -1.10
CA GLN A 148 5.59 -17.76 0.13
C GLN A 148 5.48 -19.26 -0.17
N VAL A 149 4.72 -19.66 -1.20
CA VAL A 149 4.61 -21.06 -1.60
C VAL A 149 5.95 -21.61 -2.07
N LEU A 150 6.68 -20.86 -2.90
CA LEU A 150 8.01 -21.22 -3.37
C LEU A 150 9.02 -21.33 -2.23
N ALA A 151 9.02 -20.37 -1.30
CA ALA A 151 9.89 -20.39 -0.11
C ALA A 151 9.63 -21.63 0.75
N ARG A 152 8.36 -22.01 0.95
CA ARG A 152 8.00 -23.25 1.66
C ARG A 152 8.49 -24.49 0.91
N LYS A 153 8.36 -24.53 -0.41
CA LYS A 153 8.84 -25.65 -1.25
C LYS A 153 10.36 -25.80 -1.16
N LEU A 154 11.10 -24.71 -1.29
CA LEU A 154 12.56 -24.69 -1.14
C LEU A 154 12.99 -25.16 0.24
N LYS A 155 12.31 -24.69 1.30
CA LYS A 155 12.58 -25.15 2.67
C LYS A 155 12.38 -26.66 2.82
N ARG A 156 11.29 -27.21 2.27
CA ARG A 156 11.02 -28.66 2.29
C ARG A 156 12.09 -29.47 1.54
N GLN A 157 12.50 -29.00 0.36
CA GLN A 157 13.57 -29.65 -0.40
C GLN A 157 14.89 -29.62 0.37
N HIS A 158 15.27 -28.46 0.93
CA HIS A 158 16.48 -28.34 1.74
C HIS A 158 16.49 -29.29 2.95
N THR A 159 15.36 -29.41 3.65
CA THR A 159 15.25 -30.36 4.77
C THR A 159 15.35 -31.82 4.32
N ALA A 160 14.78 -32.16 3.16
CA ALA A 160 14.87 -33.50 2.61
C ALA A 160 16.32 -33.85 2.19
N THR A 161 17.02 -32.92 1.53
CA THR A 161 18.44 -33.09 1.16
C THR A 161 19.31 -33.26 2.40
N LYS A 162 19.10 -32.46 3.46
CA LYS A 162 19.82 -32.62 4.73
C LYS A 162 19.57 -33.98 5.39
N ALA A 163 18.34 -34.47 5.36
CA ALA A 163 18.01 -35.79 5.90
C ALA A 163 18.72 -36.91 5.12
N LEU A 164 18.72 -36.85 3.78
CA LEU A 164 19.44 -37.80 2.92
C LEU A 164 20.95 -37.74 3.15
N GLN A 165 21.52 -36.55 3.29
CA GLN A 165 22.95 -36.38 3.60
C GLN A 165 23.31 -37.04 4.94
N SER A 166 22.48 -36.82 5.98
CA SER A 166 22.69 -37.46 7.28
C SER A 166 22.63 -38.99 7.20
N GLN A 167 21.77 -39.55 6.37
CA GLN A 167 21.70 -41.01 6.14
C GLN A 167 22.94 -41.53 5.43
N MET A 168 23.45 -40.80 4.43
CA MET A 168 24.70 -41.13 3.75
C MET A 168 25.90 -41.11 4.69
N ASP A 169 25.97 -40.10 5.57
CA ASP A 169 27.06 -40.00 6.55
C ASP A 169 26.99 -41.12 7.60
N GLN A 170 25.78 -41.51 8.01
CA GLN A 170 25.56 -42.66 8.90
C GLN A 170 25.98 -43.98 8.25
N LEU A 171 25.60 -44.20 6.98
CA LEU A 171 26.01 -45.41 6.24
C LEU A 171 27.53 -45.49 6.07
N LYS A 172 28.19 -44.37 5.76
CA LYS A 172 29.66 -44.30 5.71
C LYS A 172 30.32 -44.59 7.05
N SER A 173 29.73 -44.15 8.15
CA SER A 173 30.23 -44.49 9.49
C SER A 173 30.12 -45.99 9.76
N ILE A 174 28.98 -46.60 9.44
CA ILE A 174 28.77 -48.04 9.61
C ILE A 174 29.76 -48.84 8.75
N GLU A 175 29.96 -48.44 7.49
CA GLU A 175 30.93 -49.08 6.59
C GLU A 175 32.35 -49.02 7.14
N ARG A 176 32.76 -47.86 7.68
CA ARG A 176 34.06 -47.70 8.32
C ARG A 176 34.20 -48.61 9.55
N ASP A 177 33.20 -48.63 10.43
CA ASP A 177 33.20 -49.46 11.64
C ASP A 177 33.29 -50.96 11.31
N ILE A 178 32.61 -51.41 10.25
CA ILE A 178 32.70 -52.80 9.75
C ILE A 178 34.10 -53.11 9.25
N ASN A 179 34.66 -52.24 8.40
CA ASN A 179 35.99 -52.44 7.83
C ASN A 179 37.09 -52.46 8.92
N GLU A 180 36.99 -51.59 9.94
CA GLU A 180 37.90 -51.60 11.10
C GLU A 180 37.79 -52.90 11.89
N LYS A 181 36.55 -53.40 12.12
CA LYS A 181 36.33 -54.69 12.78
C LYS A 181 36.92 -55.85 11.99
N GLU A 182 36.71 -55.90 10.67
CA GLU A 182 37.27 -56.94 9.81
C GLU A 182 38.80 -56.94 9.83
N GLN A 183 39.44 -55.77 9.76
CA GLN A 183 40.89 -55.66 9.85
C GLN A 183 41.41 -56.15 11.21
N SER A 184 40.75 -55.77 12.31
CA SER A 184 41.15 -56.23 13.65
C SER A 184 40.97 -57.75 13.83
N ALA A 185 39.95 -58.34 13.23
CA ALA A 185 39.72 -59.78 13.27
C ALA A 185 40.78 -60.55 12.46
N ALA A 186 41.16 -60.06 11.27
CA ALA A 186 42.19 -60.67 10.44
C ALA A 186 43.57 -60.68 11.10
N THR A 187 43.92 -59.63 11.86
CA THR A 187 45.19 -59.57 12.62
C THR A 187 45.19 -60.41 13.90
N SER A 188 44.05 -60.98 14.30
CA SER A 188 43.89 -61.71 15.56
C SER A 188 44.00 -63.24 15.42
N THR A 189 44.42 -63.77 14.27
CA THR A 189 44.59 -65.22 14.07
C THR A 189 45.75 -65.71 14.97
N PRO A 190 45.50 -66.52 16.01
CA PRO A 190 46.56 -67.06 16.84
C PRO A 190 47.17 -68.25 16.15
N ASP A 191 48.48 -68.18 15.96
CA ASP A 191 49.40 -69.29 15.73
C ASP A 191 49.23 -70.32 16.86
N LYS A 192 48.25 -71.22 16.71
CA LYS A 192 48.06 -72.37 17.60
C LYS A 192 48.97 -73.47 17.08
N GLY A 193 50.20 -73.41 17.55
CA GLY A 193 51.23 -74.44 17.38
C GLY A 193 50.66 -75.83 17.65
N THR A 194 50.83 -76.67 16.64
CA THR A 194 50.97 -78.12 16.75
C THR A 194 52.02 -78.42 17.82
N ASP A 195 51.63 -79.09 18.89
CA ASP A 195 52.59 -79.91 19.63
C ASP A 195 51.99 -81.29 19.85
N GLU A 196 52.53 -82.19 19.06
CA GLU A 196 52.32 -83.62 18.98
C GLU A 196 53.37 -84.25 19.89
N SER A 197 52.96 -85.02 20.89
CA SER A 197 53.84 -85.97 21.58
C SER A 197 53.03 -87.14 22.08
N ASP A 198 52.89 -88.10 21.18
CA ASP A 198 52.81 -89.53 21.48
C ASP A 198 53.99 -89.93 22.36
N GLN A 199 53.74 -90.58 23.49
CA GLN A 199 54.69 -91.52 24.07
C GLN A 199 53.97 -92.77 24.62
N ASN A 200 54.28 -93.86 23.94
CA ASN A 200 54.01 -95.27 24.23
C ASN A 200 54.36 -95.73 25.66
N THR A 201 53.49 -96.62 26.16
CA THR A 201 53.65 -97.87 26.97
C THR A 201 55.05 -98.56 26.89
N PRO A 202 55.51 -99.51 27.77
CA PRO A 202 54.75 -100.43 28.63
C PRO A 202 55.37 -100.89 29.99
N ASP A 203 54.66 -101.82 30.64
CA ASP A 203 54.93 -102.72 31.80
C ASP A 203 54.88 -102.17 33.24
#